data_AF-A0A3Q3N1B4-F1
#
_entry.id   AF-A0A3Q3N1B4-F1
#
_cell.length_a   1.000
_cell.length_b   1.000
_cell.length_c   1.000
_cell.angle_alpha   90.00
_cell.angle_beta   90.00
_cell.angle_gamma   90.00
#
_symmetry.space_group_name_H-M   'P 1'
#
loop_
_entity.id
_entity.type
_entity.pdbx_description
1 polymer ?
#
loop_
_entity_poly.entity_id
_entity_poly.type
_entity_poly.pdbx_seq_one_letter_code
_entity_poly.pdbx_strand_id
1 'polypeptide(L)'
;TVCISSCSRVALFNRLRSQTVSTRYLSVDRGAFIASARHWSAFTITLGKLEDRRASHGDFVLTEGFICYGCVVQLVCTESGVTLPPMVIRKVNKQHAILDVDEPVSQLHKCAFQFRDDPQSFLCLSNDAIIQYQAPSSVRDPSRVVLNDGSCWTIIGVEVVEYTFNQGLACIQTPVTPFPVITGLEVNGGGHVAMLEIEGENFSPHLKVWFGNSEAETMFKSPKSLLCVVPDVSMFTDVWCSLRRIITVPLSLLRLDGLIYRTHFSFTFTPELQPPHSVRGAPPPSTSDTPPTPLHSSSYKGVLAQPADKIVLCFSCNHLCPALLC
;
A
#
# COMPACT_ATOMS: atom_id res chain seq x y z
N THR A 1 13.14 8.85 -8.27
CA THR A 1 13.97 9.53 -7.25
C THR A 1 15.11 8.60 -6.83
N VAL A 2 16.37 9.07 -6.78
CA VAL A 2 17.57 8.22 -6.62
C VAL A 2 17.90 7.91 -5.15
N CYS A 3 17.37 8.69 -4.20
CA CYS A 3 17.65 8.55 -2.77
C CYS A 3 16.71 7.55 -2.09
N ILE A 4 17.19 6.94 -1.00
CA ILE A 4 16.39 6.11 -0.10
C ILE A 4 15.74 6.99 0.96
N SER A 5 14.42 6.95 1.04
CA SER A 5 13.65 7.69 2.04
C SER A 5 13.39 6.84 3.30
N SER A 6 13.24 7.51 4.44
CA SER A 6 12.65 6.89 5.63
C SER A 6 11.25 6.35 5.31
N CYS A 7 10.88 5.24 5.95
CA CYS A 7 9.64 4.48 5.73
C CYS A 7 9.51 3.85 4.33
N SER A 8 10.52 3.97 3.46
CA SER A 8 10.55 3.25 2.18
C SER A 8 10.92 1.78 2.37
N ARG A 9 10.69 0.98 1.34
CA ARG A 9 11.04 -0.44 1.32
C ARG A 9 12.36 -0.63 0.57
N VAL A 10 13.26 -1.43 1.14
CA VAL A 10 14.57 -1.75 0.56
C VAL A 10 14.84 -3.25 0.58
N ALA A 11 15.72 -3.69 -0.32
CA ALA A 11 16.36 -5.00 -0.27
C ALA A 11 17.87 -4.83 -0.11
N LEU A 12 18.51 -5.81 0.52
CA LEU A 12 19.95 -5.85 0.74
C LEU A 12 20.54 -7.09 0.10
N PHE A 13 21.65 -6.93 -0.61
CA PHE A 13 22.39 -8.06 -1.15
C PHE A 13 23.90 -7.88 -1.01
N ASN A 14 24.61 -8.98 -0.92
CA ASN A 14 26.06 -9.06 -0.88
C ASN A 14 26.56 -9.80 -2.13
N ARG A 15 27.66 -9.35 -2.72
CA ARG A 15 28.38 -10.05 -3.80
C ARG A 15 29.84 -10.20 -3.42
N LEU A 16 30.20 -11.39 -2.92
CA LEU A 16 31.58 -11.72 -2.58
C LEU A 16 32.47 -11.61 -3.82
N ARG A 17 33.54 -10.81 -3.71
CA ARG A 17 34.50 -10.54 -4.80
C ARG A 17 33.86 -10.07 -6.11
N SER A 18 32.69 -9.42 -6.04
CA SER A 18 31.96 -8.92 -7.21
C SER A 18 31.54 -10.01 -8.23
N GLN A 19 31.43 -11.27 -7.80
CA GLN A 19 30.97 -12.36 -8.66
C GLN A 19 29.44 -12.45 -8.61
N THR A 20 28.77 -12.65 -9.76
CA THR A 20 27.30 -12.73 -9.81
C THR A 20 26.76 -14.01 -9.16
N VAL A 21 27.48 -15.13 -9.31
CA VAL A 21 27.12 -16.44 -8.74
C VAL A 21 27.22 -16.46 -7.21
N SER A 22 28.00 -15.55 -6.62
CA SER A 22 28.13 -15.42 -5.17
C SER A 22 27.09 -14.48 -4.54
N THR A 23 26.12 -14.00 -5.32
CA THR A 23 25.09 -13.10 -4.79
C THR A 23 24.29 -13.80 -3.69
N ARG A 24 24.16 -13.12 -2.56
CA ARG A 24 23.30 -13.52 -1.45
C ARG A 24 22.46 -12.34 -1.04
N TYR A 25 21.19 -12.58 -0.83
CA TYR A 25 20.22 -11.58 -0.41
C TYR A 25 19.91 -11.76 1.06
N LEU A 26 19.76 -10.65 1.78
CA LEU A 26 19.21 -10.70 3.12
C LEU A 26 17.74 -11.11 3.04
N SER A 27 17.36 -12.11 3.82
CA SER A 27 16.00 -12.65 3.85
C SER A 27 15.64 -13.05 5.28
N VAL A 28 14.35 -13.23 5.53
CA VAL A 28 13.86 -13.86 6.76
C VAL A 28 13.23 -15.20 6.40
N ASP A 29 13.62 -16.26 7.10
CA ASP A 29 12.99 -17.58 7.03
C ASP A 29 12.70 -18.09 8.44
N ARG A 30 11.48 -18.57 8.68
CA ARG A 30 11.03 -19.09 9.98
C ARG A 30 11.37 -18.20 11.19
N GLY A 31 11.31 -16.88 11.00
CA GLY A 31 11.60 -15.90 12.04
C GLY A 31 13.08 -15.57 12.25
N ALA A 32 13.99 -16.16 11.48
CA ALA A 32 15.43 -15.91 11.55
C ALA A 32 15.95 -15.20 10.31
N PHE A 33 16.91 -14.29 10.50
CA PHE A 33 17.63 -13.67 9.39
C PHE A 33 18.59 -14.67 8.75
N ILE A 34 18.48 -14.82 7.43
CA ILE A 34 19.32 -15.70 6.62
C ILE A 34 19.89 -14.95 5.42
N ALA A 35 20.89 -15.55 4.80
CA ALA A 35 21.37 -15.11 3.50
C ALA A 35 21.01 -16.15 2.44
N SER A 36 20.18 -15.76 1.48
CA SER A 36 19.63 -16.67 0.49
C SER A 36 20.17 -16.37 -0.91
N ALA A 37 20.46 -17.42 -1.68
CA ALA A 37 20.82 -17.30 -3.08
C ALA A 37 19.59 -17.21 -4.01
N ARG A 38 18.38 -17.49 -3.50
CA ARG A 38 17.16 -17.66 -4.31
C ARG A 38 16.04 -16.69 -3.97
N HIS A 39 16.01 -16.21 -2.73
CA HIS A 39 14.93 -15.38 -2.21
C HIS A 39 15.52 -14.15 -1.54
N TRP A 40 14.77 -13.06 -1.57
CA TRP A 40 15.10 -11.81 -0.88
C TRP A 40 13.84 -11.33 -0.18
N SER A 41 14.01 -10.70 0.98
CA SER A 41 12.89 -10.06 1.68
C SER A 41 12.94 -8.55 1.47
N ALA A 42 11.78 -7.92 1.39
CA ALA A 42 11.67 -6.47 1.47
C ALA A 42 11.66 -6.02 2.94
N PHE A 43 12.43 -4.98 3.25
CA PHE A 43 12.53 -4.39 4.59
C PHE A 43 12.09 -2.93 4.56
N THR A 44 11.22 -2.53 5.48
CA THR A 44 10.97 -1.12 5.75
C THR A 44 12.20 -0.55 6.49
N ILE A 45 12.79 0.53 5.97
CA ILE A 45 13.89 1.24 6.60
C ILE A 45 13.40 2.53 7.25
N THR A 46 13.64 2.71 8.55
CA THR A 46 13.17 3.89 9.30
C THR A 46 14.32 4.57 10.04
N LEU A 47 14.33 5.91 10.04
CA LEU A 47 15.27 6.74 10.81
C LEU A 47 15.05 6.59 12.32
N GLY A 48 16.11 6.25 13.05
CA GLY A 48 16.11 6.19 14.51
C GLY A 48 16.68 7.41 15.18
N LYS A 49 16.14 7.73 16.36
CA LYS A 49 16.67 8.81 17.21
C LYS A 49 18.03 8.42 17.77
N LEU A 50 18.96 9.38 17.76
CA LEU A 50 20.29 9.28 18.36
C LEU A 50 20.22 9.34 19.90
N GLU A 51 19.12 9.87 20.46
CA GLU A 51 18.89 10.03 21.89
C GLU A 51 17.73 9.14 22.33
N ASP A 52 18.05 8.01 22.97
CA ASP A 52 17.42 7.56 24.21
C ASP A 52 18.02 6.22 24.66
N ARG A 53 18.97 6.30 25.60
CA ARG A 53 19.46 5.14 26.39
C ARG A 53 18.39 4.58 27.35
N ARG A 54 17.10 4.89 27.16
CA ARG A 54 16.00 4.62 28.11
C ARG A 54 14.66 4.18 27.51
N ALA A 55 14.55 3.91 26.22
CA ALA A 55 13.32 3.32 25.67
C ALA A 55 13.40 1.78 25.73
N SER A 56 13.24 1.23 26.93
CA SER A 56 12.74 -0.13 27.07
C SER A 56 11.33 -0.17 26.47
N HIS A 57 11.16 -0.93 25.39
CA HIS A 57 9.92 -1.18 24.66
C HIS A 57 9.33 0.02 23.89
N GLY A 58 9.61 0.04 22.57
CA GLY A 58 8.50 0.06 21.61
C GLY A 58 8.02 1.38 21.01
N ASP A 59 8.67 2.53 21.26
CA ASP A 59 8.21 3.79 20.63
C ASP A 59 9.31 4.45 19.79
N PHE A 60 9.26 4.19 18.49
CA PHE A 60 10.16 4.75 17.48
C PHE A 60 9.39 5.81 16.70
N VAL A 61 9.61 7.09 17.03
CA VAL A 61 8.92 8.21 16.37
C VAL A 61 9.39 8.33 14.93
N LEU A 62 8.44 8.29 13.98
CA LEU A 62 8.68 8.38 12.55
C LEU A 62 9.28 9.76 12.21
N THR A 63 10.55 9.79 11.80
CA THR A 63 11.14 11.00 11.22
C THR A 63 11.04 10.91 9.70
N GLU A 64 10.30 11.84 9.09
CA GLU A 64 10.23 12.00 7.63
C GLU A 64 11.54 12.60 7.11
N GLY A 65 12.09 12.03 6.04
CA GLY A 65 13.35 12.50 5.45
C GLY A 65 14.08 11.42 4.64
N PHE A 66 15.20 11.80 4.03
CA PHE A 66 16.12 10.85 3.38
C PHE A 66 16.99 10.15 4.42
N ILE A 67 17.33 8.88 4.18
CA ILE A 67 18.33 8.18 4.98
C ILE A 67 19.70 8.74 4.60
N CYS A 68 20.43 9.32 5.54
CA CYS A 68 21.82 9.72 5.36
C CYS A 68 22.77 8.69 5.99
N TYR A 69 24.00 8.62 5.49
CA TYR A 69 25.05 7.88 6.18
C TYR A 69 25.33 8.48 7.56
N GLY A 70 25.71 7.64 8.52
CA GLY A 70 25.90 8.03 9.91
C GLY A 70 24.61 8.04 10.75
N CYS A 71 23.43 7.99 10.12
CA CYS A 71 22.17 7.85 10.84
C CYS A 71 21.98 6.46 11.43
N VAL A 72 21.28 6.41 12.57
CA VAL A 72 20.71 5.16 13.10
C VAL A 72 19.50 4.81 12.25
N VAL A 73 19.41 3.56 11.82
CA VAL A 73 18.32 3.00 11.05
C VAL A 73 17.80 1.73 11.70
N GLN A 74 16.51 1.47 11.50
CA GLN A 74 15.87 0.22 11.85
C GLN A 74 15.32 -0.44 10.59
N LEU A 75 15.57 -1.74 10.45
CA LEU A 75 15.13 -2.56 9.32
C LEU A 75 14.12 -3.59 9.81
N VAL A 76 12.90 -3.50 9.29
CA VAL A 76 11.78 -4.37 9.64
C VAL A 76 11.33 -5.16 8.42
N CYS A 77 11.33 -6.49 8.49
CA CYS A 77 10.85 -7.33 7.41
C CYS A 77 9.35 -7.07 7.16
N THR A 78 9.00 -6.75 5.92
CA THR A 78 7.63 -6.35 5.55
C THR A 78 6.63 -7.49 5.66
N GLU A 79 7.06 -8.74 5.44
CA GLU A 79 6.19 -9.92 5.47
C GLU A 79 6.05 -10.50 6.88
N SER A 80 7.17 -10.63 7.61
CA SER A 80 7.20 -11.32 8.91
C SER A 80 7.17 -10.39 10.13
N GLY A 81 7.42 -9.08 9.95
CA GLY A 81 7.58 -8.12 11.05
C GLY A 81 8.87 -8.27 11.86
N VAL A 82 9.71 -9.28 11.56
CA VAL A 82 10.98 -9.49 12.27
C VAL A 82 11.93 -8.33 12.00
N THR A 83 12.59 -7.86 13.05
CA THR A 83 13.34 -6.60 13.06
C THR A 83 14.80 -6.83 13.40
N LEU A 84 15.71 -6.20 12.64
CA LEU A 84 17.13 -6.15 13.01
C LEU A 84 17.33 -5.16 14.17
N PRO A 85 18.34 -5.38 15.04
CA PRO A 85 18.75 -4.40 16.03
C PRO A 85 19.03 -3.03 15.40
N PRO A 86 18.92 -1.92 16.15
CA PRO A 86 19.27 -0.59 15.65
C PRO A 86 20.73 -0.55 15.16
N MET A 87 20.92 -0.06 13.94
CA MET A 87 22.22 -0.06 13.27
C MET A 87 22.54 1.32 12.72
N VAL A 88 23.81 1.68 12.69
CA VAL A 88 24.29 2.88 11.98
C VAL A 88 24.68 2.48 10.57
N ILE A 89 24.05 3.09 9.57
CA ILE A 89 24.39 2.85 8.16
C ILE A 89 25.67 3.62 7.80
N ARG A 90 26.69 2.92 7.31
CA ARG A 90 28.01 3.47 6.95
C ARG A 90 28.27 3.34 5.46
N LYS A 91 28.90 4.35 4.87
CA LYS A 91 29.32 4.30 3.46
C LYS A 91 30.50 3.36 3.32
N VAL A 92 30.47 2.48 2.32
CA VAL A 92 31.58 1.58 2.03
C VAL A 92 32.28 2.01 0.75
N ASN A 93 33.58 2.24 0.84
CA ASN A 93 34.44 2.43 -0.32
C ASN A 93 35.51 1.33 -0.33
N LYS A 94 35.54 0.54 -1.41
CA LYS A 94 36.32 -0.70 -1.52
C LYS A 94 35.94 -1.68 -0.40
N GLN A 95 36.75 -1.78 0.65
CA GLN A 95 36.54 -2.63 1.83
C GLN A 95 36.60 -1.81 3.13
N HIS A 96 36.37 -0.50 3.06
CA HIS A 96 36.47 0.38 4.22
C HIS A 96 35.12 1.04 4.47
N ALA A 97 34.60 0.87 5.68
CA ALA A 97 33.53 1.72 6.18
C ALA A 97 34.12 3.09 6.50
N ILE A 98 33.51 4.13 5.94
CA ILE A 98 33.87 5.53 6.20
C ILE A 98 32.91 6.06 7.26
N LEU A 99 33.46 6.56 8.38
CA LEU A 99 32.68 6.93 9.57
C LEU A 99 32.20 8.38 9.56
N ASP A 100 32.88 9.26 8.82
CA ASP A 100 32.69 10.71 8.74
C ASP A 100 31.97 11.14 7.46
N VAL A 101 30.89 10.44 7.11
CA VAL A 101 30.08 10.73 5.92
C VAL A 101 28.66 11.08 6.32
N ASP A 102 28.21 12.25 5.89
CA ASP A 102 26.84 12.75 6.04
C ASP A 102 26.29 13.14 4.65
N GLU A 103 26.00 12.12 3.84
CA GLU A 103 25.35 12.29 2.53
C GLU A 103 24.15 11.34 2.42
N PRO A 104 23.15 11.65 1.58
CA PRO A 104 22.01 10.76 1.33
C PRO A 104 22.43 9.40 0.76
N VAL A 105 21.83 8.34 1.28
CA VAL A 105 21.95 6.99 0.75
C VAL A 105 21.17 6.89 -0.56
N SER A 106 21.84 6.46 -1.62
CA SER A 106 21.25 6.30 -2.94
C SER A 106 21.11 4.84 -3.34
N GLN A 107 20.28 4.59 -4.35
CA GLN A 107 20.10 3.30 -4.99
C GLN A 107 21.45 2.69 -5.40
N LEU A 108 21.61 1.39 -5.15
CA LEU A 108 22.78 0.57 -5.50
C LEU A 108 24.11 1.00 -4.83
N HIS A 109 24.07 1.86 -3.83
CA HIS A 109 25.25 2.17 -3.03
C HIS A 109 25.75 0.96 -2.23
N LYS A 110 27.08 0.89 -2.05
CA LYS A 110 27.70 -0.02 -1.09
C LYS A 110 27.68 0.60 0.31
N CYS A 111 27.15 -0.14 1.27
CA CYS A 111 27.01 0.27 2.64
C CYS A 111 27.35 -0.88 3.61
N ALA A 112 27.53 -0.54 4.87
CA ALA A 112 27.67 -1.49 5.97
C ALA A 112 26.76 -1.06 7.11
N PHE A 113 26.32 -2.03 7.91
CA PHE A 113 25.45 -1.78 9.05
C PHE A 113 26.22 -2.07 10.33
N GLN A 114 26.63 -1.03 11.03
CA GLN A 114 27.33 -1.09 12.31
C GLN A 114 26.28 -1.23 13.42
N PHE A 115 26.47 -2.12 14.39
CA PHE A 115 25.54 -2.21 15.52
C PHE A 115 25.64 -0.93 16.37
N ARG A 116 24.51 -0.31 16.69
CA ARG A 116 24.50 0.94 17.47
C ARG A 116 25.07 0.73 18.87
N ASP A 117 24.69 -0.37 19.50
CA ASP A 117 25.04 -0.67 20.89
C ASP A 117 26.41 -1.37 21.01
N ASP A 118 27.01 -1.80 19.88
CA ASP A 118 28.37 -2.32 19.79
C ASP A 118 29.09 -1.73 18.55
N PRO A 119 29.78 -0.59 18.70
CA PRO A 119 30.41 0.11 17.58
C PRO A 119 31.55 -0.67 16.91
N GLN A 120 32.09 -1.74 17.50
CA GLN A 120 33.12 -2.55 16.85
C GLN A 120 32.52 -3.64 15.95
N SER A 121 31.21 -3.81 15.98
CA SER A 121 30.53 -4.91 15.31
C SER A 121 29.70 -4.46 14.11
N PHE A 122 29.65 -5.32 13.09
CA PHE A 122 28.94 -5.10 11.84
C PHE A 122 28.07 -6.30 11.44
N LEU A 123 26.95 -6.04 10.79
CA LEU A 123 26.10 -7.06 10.17
C LEU A 123 26.85 -7.73 9.03
N CYS A 124 27.02 -9.05 9.13
CA CYS A 124 27.92 -9.77 8.25
C CYS A 124 27.29 -11.05 7.70
N LEU A 125 27.48 -11.26 6.41
CA LEU A 125 27.30 -12.54 5.76
C LEU A 125 28.52 -13.43 5.98
N SER A 126 28.31 -14.61 6.54
CA SER A 126 29.30 -15.69 6.57
C SER A 126 28.66 -16.97 6.06
N ASN A 127 29.15 -17.47 4.92
CA ASN A 127 28.53 -18.55 4.16
C ASN A 127 27.09 -18.21 3.76
N ASP A 128 26.09 -18.81 4.41
CA ASP A 128 24.66 -18.52 4.23
C ASP A 128 24.01 -18.01 5.53
N ALA A 129 24.82 -17.70 6.55
CA ALA A 129 24.36 -17.21 7.85
C ALA A 129 24.59 -15.70 8.00
N ILE A 130 23.67 -15.06 8.71
CA ILE A 130 23.78 -13.66 9.15
C ILE A 130 24.35 -13.66 10.56
N ILE A 131 25.53 -13.04 10.72
CA ILE A 131 26.26 -13.00 11.98
C ILE A 131 26.67 -11.57 12.33
N GLN A 132 27.06 -11.38 13.58
CA GLN A 132 27.75 -10.19 14.05
C GLN A 132 29.25 -10.38 13.86
N TYR A 133 29.88 -9.55 13.04
CA TYR A 133 31.33 -9.58 12.81
C TYR A 133 32.02 -8.44 13.55
N GLN A 134 32.99 -8.78 14.38
CA GLN A 134 33.80 -7.81 15.10
C GLN A 134 34.96 -7.34 14.21
N ALA A 135 34.94 -6.08 13.83
CA ALA A 135 35.97 -5.49 12.99
C ALA A 135 37.25 -5.24 13.80
N PRO A 136 38.44 -5.44 13.20
CA PRO A 136 39.69 -5.13 13.87
C PRO A 136 39.83 -3.61 14.07
N SER A 137 40.18 -3.19 15.28
CA SER A 137 40.45 -1.79 15.59
C SER A 137 41.69 -1.29 14.84
N SER A 138 41.51 -0.40 13.87
CA SER A 138 42.64 0.22 13.16
C SER A 138 43.11 1.49 13.87
N VAL A 139 44.30 1.44 14.47
CA VAL A 139 44.94 2.61 15.10
C VAL A 139 45.43 3.64 14.07
N ARG A 140 45.59 3.23 12.81
CA ARG A 140 46.21 4.05 11.75
C ARG A 140 45.32 5.16 11.20
N ASP A 141 43.99 4.98 11.21
CA ASP A 141 43.04 5.96 10.69
C ASP A 141 41.72 5.84 11.46
N PRO A 142 41.37 6.80 12.34
CA PRO A 142 40.14 6.76 13.12
C PRO A 142 38.88 7.05 12.29
N SER A 143 39.01 7.55 11.06
CA SER A 143 37.88 7.85 10.18
C SER A 143 37.38 6.62 9.39
N ARG A 144 38.13 5.50 9.43
CA ARG A 144 37.87 4.33 8.60
C ARG A 144 38.01 3.03 9.38
N VAL A 145 37.17 2.06 9.02
CA VAL A 145 37.24 0.68 9.55
C VAL A 145 37.35 -0.30 8.39
N VAL A 146 38.34 -1.19 8.44
CA VAL A 146 38.52 -2.25 7.44
C VAL A 146 37.49 -3.35 7.69
N LEU A 147 36.67 -3.63 6.69
CA LEU A 147 35.62 -4.65 6.73
C LEU A 147 36.04 -5.90 5.96
N ASN A 148 35.46 -7.03 6.36
CA ASN A 148 35.44 -8.21 5.51
C ASN A 148 34.40 -8.05 4.39
N ASP A 149 34.54 -8.82 3.31
CA ASP A 149 33.61 -8.78 2.17
C ASP A 149 32.15 -9.06 2.59
N GLY A 150 31.96 -9.92 3.60
CA GLY A 150 30.65 -10.28 4.12
C GLY A 150 29.88 -9.13 4.79
N SER A 151 30.58 -8.10 5.27
CA SER A 151 29.93 -6.91 5.88
C SER A 151 29.61 -5.81 4.87
N CYS A 152 29.94 -6.00 3.59
CA CYS A 152 29.71 -5.04 2.53
C CYS A 152 28.39 -5.35 1.78
N TRP A 153 27.34 -4.62 2.10
CA TRP A 153 26.02 -4.77 1.50
C TRP A 153 25.79 -3.76 0.39
N THR A 154 24.94 -4.11 -0.56
CA THR A 154 24.38 -3.19 -1.55
C THR A 154 22.89 -3.01 -1.25
N ILE A 155 22.46 -1.75 -1.17
CA ILE A 155 21.09 -1.37 -0.88
C ILE A 155 20.36 -0.95 -2.14
N ILE A 156 19.10 -1.37 -2.27
CA ILE A 156 18.23 -1.00 -3.39
C ILE A 156 16.81 -0.80 -2.86
N GLY A 157 16.13 0.25 -3.29
CA GLY A 157 14.71 0.46 -3.01
C GLY A 157 13.85 -0.51 -3.82
N VAL A 158 12.79 -1.00 -3.20
CA VAL A 158 11.86 -1.97 -3.80
C VAL A 158 10.44 -1.49 -3.63
N GLU A 159 9.62 -1.77 -4.63
CA GLU A 159 8.18 -1.54 -4.60
C GLU A 159 7.47 -2.87 -4.85
N VAL A 160 6.32 -3.07 -4.20
CA VAL A 160 5.48 -4.24 -4.42
C VAL A 160 4.17 -3.74 -4.98
N VAL A 161 3.78 -4.29 -6.12
CA VAL A 161 2.47 -4.09 -6.73
C VAL A 161 1.73 -5.42 -6.63
N GLU A 162 0.63 -5.44 -5.90
CA GLU A 162 -0.20 -6.62 -5.70
C GLU A 162 -1.42 -6.56 -6.62
N TYR A 163 -1.72 -7.68 -7.28
CA TYR A 163 -2.90 -7.82 -8.13
C TYR A 163 -3.75 -8.96 -7.59
N THR A 164 -5.05 -8.72 -7.42
CA THR A 164 -6.01 -9.74 -6.99
C THR A 164 -7.10 -9.91 -8.04
N PHE A 165 -7.33 -11.16 -8.46
CA PHE A 165 -8.44 -11.53 -9.34
C PHE A 165 -9.14 -12.78 -8.82
N ASN A 166 -10.41 -12.95 -9.16
CA ASN A 166 -11.14 -14.20 -8.97
C ASN A 166 -11.69 -14.71 -10.30
N GLN A 167 -11.58 -16.02 -10.47
CA GLN A 167 -12.20 -16.73 -11.56
C GLN A 167 -13.66 -17.02 -11.17
N GLY A 168 -14.61 -16.54 -11.97
CA GLY A 168 -15.99 -17.05 -11.91
C GLY A 168 -16.04 -18.53 -12.31
N LEU A 169 -17.21 -19.18 -12.24
CA LEU A 169 -17.38 -20.62 -12.51
C LEU A 169 -16.99 -21.07 -13.95
N ALA A 170 -16.60 -20.16 -14.85
CA ALA A 170 -16.21 -20.43 -16.22
C ALA A 170 -14.67 -20.56 -16.39
N CYS A 171 -14.23 -21.49 -17.25
CA CYS A 171 -12.83 -21.64 -17.64
C CYS A 171 -12.43 -20.48 -18.55
N ILE A 172 -11.63 -19.54 -18.04
CA ILE A 172 -11.14 -18.40 -18.83
C ILE A 172 -10.04 -18.90 -19.78
N GLN A 173 -10.27 -18.76 -21.09
CA GLN A 173 -9.32 -19.17 -22.13
C GLN A 173 -8.40 -18.03 -22.62
N THR A 174 -8.62 -16.80 -22.14
CA THR A 174 -7.87 -15.60 -22.52
C THR A 174 -6.90 -15.18 -21.40
N PRO A 175 -5.76 -14.55 -21.70
CA PRO A 175 -4.83 -14.06 -20.67
C PRO A 175 -5.53 -13.11 -19.69
N VAL A 176 -5.18 -13.18 -18.41
CA VAL A 176 -5.69 -12.23 -17.39
C VAL A 176 -5.10 -10.82 -17.54
N THR A 177 -4.02 -10.70 -18.31
CA THR A 177 -3.34 -9.46 -18.67
C THR A 177 -3.87 -8.85 -19.96
N PRO A 178 -3.78 -7.52 -20.15
CA PRO A 178 -3.20 -6.54 -19.21
C PRO A 178 -4.13 -6.24 -18.03
N PHE A 179 -3.54 -5.95 -16.86
CA PHE A 179 -4.31 -5.62 -15.66
C PHE A 179 -4.80 -4.17 -15.71
N PRO A 180 -6.11 -3.91 -15.59
CA PRO A 180 -6.61 -2.55 -15.51
C PRO A 180 -6.23 -1.94 -14.17
N VAL A 181 -5.64 -0.75 -14.20
CA VAL A 181 -5.22 -0.01 -13.00
C VAL A 181 -6.01 1.28 -12.94
N ILE A 182 -6.62 1.58 -11.79
CA ILE A 182 -7.31 2.85 -11.56
C ILE A 182 -6.33 3.78 -10.84
N THR A 183 -6.12 4.98 -11.38
CA THR A 183 -5.26 6.02 -10.80
C THR A 183 -6.07 7.18 -10.24
N GLY A 184 -7.25 7.45 -10.80
CA GLY A 184 -8.09 8.58 -10.43
C GLY A 184 -9.57 8.28 -10.62
N LEU A 185 -10.40 8.95 -9.83
CA LEU A 185 -11.85 8.88 -9.90
C LEU A 185 -12.40 10.31 -9.79
N GLU A 186 -13.33 10.67 -10.68
CA GLU A 186 -13.99 11.97 -10.67
C GLU A 186 -15.50 11.78 -10.82
N VAL A 187 -16.27 12.37 -9.92
CA VAL A 187 -17.74 12.32 -9.97
C VAL A 187 -18.24 13.57 -10.63
N ASN A 188 -18.97 13.39 -11.73
CA ASN A 188 -19.60 14.45 -12.50
C ASN A 188 -21.12 14.40 -12.31
N GLY A 189 -21.72 15.54 -11.97
CA GLY A 189 -23.16 15.68 -11.76
C GLY A 189 -23.64 15.37 -10.34
N GLY A 190 -24.95 15.28 -10.16
CA GLY A 190 -25.61 14.99 -8.87
C GLY A 190 -27.09 14.62 -9.07
N GLY A 191 -27.67 13.88 -8.12
CA GLY A 191 -29.04 13.39 -8.21
C GLY A 191 -29.20 12.24 -9.23
N HIS A 192 -30.23 12.29 -10.07
CA HIS A 192 -30.64 11.17 -10.94
C HIS A 192 -29.69 10.84 -12.11
N VAL A 193 -28.68 11.67 -12.38
CA VAL A 193 -27.74 11.47 -13.52
C VAL A 193 -26.30 11.73 -13.08
N ALA A 194 -25.90 11.11 -11.97
CA ALA A 194 -24.50 11.14 -11.54
C ALA A 194 -23.67 10.17 -12.39
N MET A 195 -22.52 10.65 -12.86
CA MET A 195 -21.57 9.89 -13.67
C MET A 195 -20.24 9.80 -12.93
N LEU A 196 -19.59 8.65 -12.99
CA LEU A 196 -18.25 8.43 -12.46
C LEU A 196 -17.28 8.26 -13.63
N GLU A 197 -16.37 9.21 -13.77
CA GLU A 197 -15.19 9.12 -14.64
C GLU A 197 -14.06 8.42 -13.90
N ILE A 198 -13.46 7.44 -14.56
CA ILE A 198 -12.40 6.58 -14.02
C ILE A 198 -11.19 6.75 -14.90
N GLU A 199 -10.12 7.31 -14.33
CA GLU A 199 -8.83 7.46 -14.98
C GLU A 199 -7.89 6.34 -14.56
N GLY A 200 -7.08 5.87 -15.51
CA GLY A 200 -6.21 4.73 -15.27
C GLY A 200 -5.43 4.27 -16.49
N GLU A 201 -5.14 2.99 -16.51
CA GLU A 201 -4.39 2.33 -17.58
C GLU A 201 -4.98 0.96 -17.90
N ASN A 202 -4.71 0.47 -19.12
CA ASN A 202 -5.08 -0.85 -19.63
C ASN A 202 -6.60 -1.13 -19.64
N PHE A 203 -7.43 -0.11 -19.79
CA PHE A 203 -8.85 -0.31 -19.99
C PHE A 203 -9.15 -0.87 -21.37
N SER A 204 -10.25 -1.62 -21.48
CA SER A 204 -10.74 -2.17 -22.74
C SER A 204 -12.27 -2.02 -22.83
N PRO A 205 -12.86 -2.07 -24.03
CA PRO A 205 -14.32 -2.05 -24.22
C PRO A 205 -15.06 -3.22 -23.54
N HIS A 206 -14.32 -4.26 -23.15
CA HIS A 206 -14.87 -5.47 -22.52
C HIS A 206 -14.92 -5.38 -20.98
N LEU A 207 -14.53 -4.25 -20.40
CA LEU A 207 -14.62 -4.02 -18.95
C LEU A 207 -15.91 -3.28 -18.60
N LYS A 208 -16.54 -3.74 -17.52
CA LYS A 208 -17.68 -3.12 -16.87
C LYS A 208 -17.30 -2.72 -15.45
N VAL A 209 -17.71 -1.53 -15.04
CA VAL A 209 -17.57 -1.06 -13.66
C VAL A 209 -18.68 -1.66 -12.82
N TRP A 210 -18.30 -2.16 -11.65
CA TRP A 210 -19.21 -2.73 -10.67
C TRP A 210 -19.11 -1.96 -9.36
N PHE A 211 -20.27 -1.62 -8.81
CA PHE A 211 -20.44 -1.01 -7.50
C PHE A 211 -20.95 -2.11 -6.57
N GLY A 212 -20.09 -2.66 -5.71
CA GLY A 212 -20.44 -3.87 -4.94
C GLY A 212 -20.85 -5.02 -5.86
N ASN A 213 -22.13 -5.38 -5.81
CA ASN A 213 -22.73 -6.45 -6.62
C ASN A 213 -23.58 -5.92 -7.79
N SER A 214 -23.58 -4.62 -8.06
CA SER A 214 -24.34 -4.01 -9.16
C SER A 214 -23.42 -3.64 -10.31
N GLU A 215 -23.72 -4.16 -11.51
CA GLU A 215 -23.13 -3.66 -12.75
C GLU A 215 -23.59 -2.22 -13.01
N ALA A 216 -22.67 -1.37 -13.43
CA ALA A 216 -22.97 -0.03 -13.91
C ALA A 216 -22.88 0.05 -15.43
N GLU A 217 -23.74 0.88 -16.02
CA GLU A 217 -23.65 1.20 -17.44
C GLU A 217 -22.33 1.91 -17.72
N THR A 218 -21.39 1.16 -18.30
CA THR A 218 -20.01 1.60 -18.53
C THR A 218 -19.77 1.87 -20.00
N MET A 219 -19.22 3.04 -20.28
CA MET A 219 -18.75 3.54 -21.57
C MET A 219 -17.23 3.57 -21.59
N PHE A 220 -16.65 2.94 -22.61
CA PHE A 220 -15.22 3.00 -22.87
C PHE A 220 -14.88 4.27 -23.67
N LYS A 221 -14.08 5.17 -23.09
CA LYS A 221 -13.56 6.35 -23.80
C LYS A 221 -12.21 6.05 -24.45
N SER A 222 -11.28 5.49 -23.69
CA SER A 222 -9.93 5.14 -24.15
C SER A 222 -9.28 4.09 -23.23
N PRO A 223 -8.11 3.52 -23.58
CA PRO A 223 -7.36 2.64 -22.67
C PRO A 223 -6.95 3.29 -21.34
N LYS A 224 -7.16 4.61 -21.18
CA LYS A 224 -6.87 5.37 -19.96
C LYS A 224 -8.10 5.96 -19.27
N SER A 225 -9.29 5.85 -19.87
CA SER A 225 -10.50 6.46 -19.33
C SER A 225 -11.75 5.60 -19.59
N LEU A 226 -12.50 5.35 -18.51
CA LEU A 226 -13.85 4.81 -18.53
C LEU A 226 -14.81 5.85 -17.94
N LEU A 227 -16.07 5.80 -18.38
CA LEU A 227 -17.14 6.61 -17.82
C LEU A 227 -18.31 5.68 -17.50
N CYS A 228 -18.85 5.72 -16.30
CA CYS A 228 -20.01 4.91 -15.94
C CYS A 228 -21.10 5.71 -15.26
N VAL A 229 -22.35 5.28 -15.44
CA VAL A 229 -23.50 5.82 -14.71
C VAL A 229 -23.45 5.31 -13.27
N VAL A 230 -23.54 6.19 -12.29
CA VAL A 230 -23.62 5.79 -10.88
C VAL A 230 -24.98 5.15 -10.63
N PRO A 231 -25.05 3.89 -10.15
CA PRO A 231 -26.33 3.23 -9.88
C PRO A 231 -27.12 3.94 -8.79
N ASP A 232 -28.45 3.84 -8.85
CA ASP A 232 -29.31 4.37 -7.79
C ASP A 232 -29.05 3.66 -6.46
N VAL A 233 -29.10 4.41 -5.36
CA VAL A 233 -28.80 3.89 -4.01
C VAL A 233 -29.75 2.76 -3.59
N SER A 234 -30.98 2.73 -4.11
CA SER A 234 -31.97 1.69 -3.84
C SER A 234 -31.51 0.29 -4.25
N MET A 235 -30.57 0.18 -5.20
CA MET A 235 -30.01 -1.09 -5.66
C MET A 235 -29.14 -1.78 -4.62
N PHE A 236 -28.74 -1.09 -3.56
CA PHE A 236 -27.84 -1.62 -2.52
C PHE A 236 -28.53 -1.91 -1.19
N THR A 237 -29.83 -1.57 -1.06
CA THR A 237 -30.58 -1.76 0.18
C THR A 237 -32.02 -2.20 -0.10
N ASP A 238 -32.39 -3.41 0.32
CA ASP A 238 -33.76 -3.93 0.24
C ASP A 238 -34.76 -3.20 1.18
N VAL A 239 -34.27 -2.26 1.99
CA VAL A 239 -35.08 -1.48 2.92
C VAL A 239 -35.37 -0.11 2.32
N TRP A 240 -36.48 -0.01 1.59
CA TRP A 240 -37.14 1.26 1.35
C TRP A 240 -37.53 1.88 2.71
N CYS A 241 -36.75 2.86 3.21
CA CYS A 241 -37.18 4.04 3.97
C CYS A 241 -36.10 4.58 4.96
N SER A 242 -35.93 5.91 4.93
CA SER A 242 -35.65 6.77 6.10
C SER A 242 -34.27 6.77 6.78
N LEU A 243 -33.36 5.84 6.50
CA LEU A 243 -32.01 5.90 7.08
C LEU A 243 -31.11 6.75 6.19
N ARG A 244 -30.99 8.05 6.54
CA ARG A 244 -29.95 8.98 6.06
C ARG A 244 -28.55 8.50 6.50
N ARG A 245 -28.15 7.30 6.07
CA ARG A 245 -26.86 6.69 6.40
C ARG A 245 -25.96 6.75 5.19
N ILE A 246 -24.67 6.86 5.49
CA ILE A 246 -23.61 6.78 4.50
C ILE A 246 -23.50 5.31 4.06
N ILE A 247 -23.54 5.05 2.76
CA ILE A 247 -23.38 3.72 2.18
C ILE A 247 -22.09 3.72 1.37
N THR A 248 -21.16 2.82 1.70
CA THR A 248 -19.89 2.67 0.97
C THR A 248 -19.85 1.29 0.33
N VAL A 249 -19.65 1.26 -0.99
CA VAL A 249 -19.57 0.03 -1.78
C VAL A 249 -18.20 -0.07 -2.47
N PRO A 250 -17.58 -1.26 -2.54
CA PRO A 250 -16.30 -1.42 -3.24
C PRO A 250 -16.48 -1.29 -4.75
N LEU A 251 -15.49 -0.71 -5.42
CA LEU A 251 -15.45 -0.67 -6.88
C LEU A 251 -14.67 -1.86 -7.43
N SER A 252 -15.20 -2.50 -8.46
CA SER A 252 -14.54 -3.61 -9.17
C SER A 252 -14.66 -3.42 -10.68
N LEU A 253 -13.73 -3.98 -11.45
CA LEU A 253 -13.81 -4.05 -12.90
C LEU A 253 -14.05 -5.49 -13.32
N LEU A 254 -15.15 -5.74 -14.02
CA LEU A 254 -15.53 -7.06 -14.50
C LEU A 254 -15.31 -7.15 -16.01
N ARG A 255 -14.57 -8.16 -16.46
CA ARG A 255 -14.42 -8.45 -17.88
C ARG A 255 -15.57 -9.34 -18.36
N LEU A 256 -15.94 -9.24 -19.64
CA LEU A 256 -17.05 -10.02 -20.23
C LEU A 256 -16.95 -11.54 -20.04
N ASP A 257 -15.76 -12.09 -19.80
CA ASP A 257 -15.53 -13.52 -19.54
C ASP A 257 -15.64 -13.92 -18.05
N GLY A 258 -16.07 -12.99 -17.19
CA GLY A 258 -16.29 -13.24 -15.76
C GLY A 258 -15.04 -13.06 -14.88
N LEU A 259 -13.93 -12.56 -15.44
CA LEU A 259 -12.77 -12.17 -14.65
C LEU A 259 -13.06 -10.88 -13.88
N ILE A 260 -12.91 -10.93 -12.55
CA ILE A 260 -13.06 -9.73 -11.72
C ILE A 260 -11.69 -9.22 -11.30
N TYR A 261 -11.43 -7.96 -11.61
CA TYR A 261 -10.30 -7.19 -11.10
C TYR A 261 -10.78 -6.37 -9.91
N ARG A 262 -10.38 -6.78 -8.71
CA ARG A 262 -10.70 -6.02 -7.49
C ARG A 262 -9.86 -4.77 -7.44
N THR A 263 -10.46 -3.67 -7.00
CA THR A 263 -9.77 -2.38 -6.85
C THR A 263 -9.72 -2.00 -5.37
N HIS A 264 -8.81 -1.11 -5.01
CA HIS A 264 -8.73 -0.54 -3.65
C HIS A 264 -9.70 0.64 -3.45
N PHE A 265 -10.50 0.99 -4.46
CA PHE A 265 -11.40 2.12 -4.40
C PHE A 265 -12.79 1.70 -3.93
N SER A 266 -13.47 2.65 -3.28
CA SER A 266 -14.86 2.51 -2.87
C SER A 266 -15.63 3.78 -3.22
N PHE A 267 -16.92 3.61 -3.51
CA PHE A 267 -17.83 4.71 -3.78
C PHE A 267 -18.75 4.91 -2.58
N THR A 268 -18.88 6.15 -2.11
CA THR A 268 -19.69 6.48 -0.94
C THR A 268 -20.88 7.34 -1.31
N PHE A 269 -22.08 6.84 -1.05
CA PHE A 269 -23.34 7.58 -1.16
C PHE A 269 -23.57 8.37 0.13
N THR A 270 -23.65 9.70 0.01
CA THR A 270 -23.98 10.60 1.13
C THR A 270 -25.36 11.23 0.92
N PRO A 271 -26.28 11.18 1.91
CA PRO A 271 -27.58 11.84 1.81
C PRO A 271 -27.42 13.37 1.75
N GLU A 272 -28.14 14.06 0.85
CA GLU A 272 -28.16 15.52 0.89
C GLU A 272 -28.93 16.02 2.13
N LEU A 273 -28.23 16.78 2.97
CA LEU A 273 -28.85 17.53 4.08
C LEU A 273 -29.54 18.77 3.49
N GLN A 274 -30.87 18.74 3.34
CA GLN A 274 -31.61 19.99 3.16
C GLN A 274 -31.49 20.87 4.42
N PRO A 275 -31.24 22.18 4.30
CA PRO A 275 -31.47 23.11 5.40
C PRO A 275 -32.93 23.03 5.85
N PRO A 276 -33.24 23.19 7.15
CA PRO A 276 -34.63 23.19 7.60
C PRO A 276 -35.38 24.34 6.94
N HIS A 277 -36.43 24.00 6.18
CA HIS A 277 -37.37 24.95 5.60
C HIS A 277 -37.91 25.88 6.69
N SER A 278 -37.72 27.20 6.52
CA SER A 278 -38.30 28.21 7.41
C SER A 278 -39.82 28.22 7.22
N VAL A 279 -40.53 27.68 8.21
CA VAL A 279 -41.98 27.81 8.28
C VAL A 279 -42.31 29.27 8.63
N ARG A 280 -43.01 29.97 7.72
CA ARG A 280 -44.31 30.66 7.95
C ARG A 280 -44.44 32.02 7.23
N GLY A 281 -45.22 32.01 6.16
CA GLY A 281 -45.98 33.16 5.65
C GLY A 281 -47.20 32.62 4.91
N ALA A 282 -48.39 32.76 5.50
CA ALA A 282 -49.64 32.18 4.98
C ALA A 282 -50.10 32.87 3.67
N PRO A 283 -50.70 32.16 2.70
CA PRO A 283 -51.28 32.76 1.51
C PRO A 283 -52.79 33.08 1.70
N PRO A 284 -53.37 34.05 0.97
CA PRO A 284 -54.82 34.20 0.86
C PRO A 284 -55.39 33.21 -0.19
N PRO A 285 -56.71 32.95 -0.19
CA PRO A 285 -57.27 31.82 -0.93
C PRO A 285 -57.54 32.18 -2.40
N SER A 286 -57.17 31.29 -3.32
CA SER A 286 -57.82 31.21 -4.61
C SER A 286 -57.88 29.76 -5.10
N THR A 287 -59.05 29.43 -5.62
CA THR A 287 -59.55 28.13 -6.06
C THR A 287 -58.89 27.64 -7.36
N SER A 288 -58.46 26.38 -7.41
CA SER A 288 -58.66 25.48 -8.57
C SER A 288 -58.07 24.10 -8.29
N ASP A 289 -58.86 23.07 -8.62
CA ASP A 289 -58.52 21.65 -8.51
C ASP A 289 -57.30 21.26 -9.34
N THR A 290 -56.34 20.55 -8.74
CA THR A 290 -55.37 19.70 -9.45
C THR A 290 -54.96 18.54 -8.53
N PRO A 291 -54.86 17.29 -9.03
CA PRO A 291 -54.57 16.13 -8.19
C PRO A 291 -53.10 16.11 -7.73
N PRO A 292 -52.77 15.44 -6.61
CA PRO A 292 -51.44 15.51 -6.01
C PRO A 292 -50.41 14.69 -6.80
N THR A 293 -49.31 15.34 -7.18
CA THR A 293 -48.06 14.70 -7.65
C THR A 293 -47.36 14.00 -6.47
N PRO A 294 -46.78 12.79 -6.64
CA PRO A 294 -46.04 12.13 -5.55
C PRO A 294 -44.76 12.87 -5.17
N LEU A 295 -44.48 12.84 -3.87
CA LEU A 295 -43.45 13.60 -3.15
C LEU A 295 -42.00 13.19 -3.45
N HIS A 296 -41.14 14.21 -3.51
CA HIS A 296 -39.73 14.29 -3.10
C HIS A 296 -38.78 13.12 -3.43
N SER A 297 -37.98 13.32 -4.48
CA SER A 297 -36.73 12.59 -4.69
C SER A 297 -35.73 12.92 -3.58
N SER A 298 -35.26 11.89 -2.87
CA SER A 298 -34.10 12.00 -1.98
C SER A 298 -32.84 12.07 -2.83
N SER A 299 -32.26 13.26 -2.92
CA SER A 299 -31.00 13.51 -3.63
C SER A 299 -29.82 13.05 -2.77
N TYR A 300 -28.88 12.31 -3.39
CA TYR A 300 -27.64 11.86 -2.76
C TYR A 300 -26.45 12.46 -3.52
N LYS A 301 -25.40 12.86 -2.79
CA LYS A 301 -24.10 13.21 -3.38
C LYS A 301 -23.15 12.03 -3.26
N GLY A 302 -22.49 11.69 -4.35
CA GLY A 302 -21.35 10.78 -4.33
C GLY A 302 -20.15 11.47 -3.72
N VAL A 303 -19.53 10.87 -2.71
CA VAL A 303 -18.22 11.26 -2.19
C VAL A 303 -17.28 10.08 -2.39
N LEU A 304 -16.09 10.37 -2.89
CA LEU A 304 -15.05 9.36 -3.07
C LEU A 304 -14.28 9.20 -1.75
N ALA A 305 -14.22 7.98 -1.24
CA ALA A 305 -13.36 7.67 -0.10
C ALA A 305 -12.09 6.99 -0.62
N GLN A 306 -10.96 7.70 -0.50
CA GLN A 306 -9.64 7.06 -0.52
C GLN A 306 -9.40 6.48 0.89
N PRO A 307 -8.95 5.22 1.03
CA PRO A 307 -8.56 4.75 2.34
C PRO A 307 -7.32 5.53 2.81
N ALA A 308 -7.47 6.14 3.98
CA ALA A 308 -6.37 6.33 4.92
C ALA A 308 -5.72 4.96 5.23
N ASP A 309 -4.44 5.01 5.60
CA ASP A 309 -3.55 3.88 5.83
C ASP A 309 -4.18 2.56 6.27
N LYS A 310 -3.76 1.50 5.56
CA LYS A 310 -3.73 0.08 5.94
C LYS A 310 -4.50 -0.30 7.22
N ILE A 311 -5.66 -0.92 7.06
CA ILE A 311 -6.19 -1.85 8.06
C ILE A 311 -6.40 -3.20 7.37
N VAL A 312 -5.46 -4.12 7.64
CA VAL A 312 -5.64 -5.55 7.40
C VAL A 312 -6.56 -6.06 8.49
N LEU A 313 -7.79 -6.43 8.14
CA LEU A 313 -8.59 -7.34 8.94
C LEU A 313 -8.84 -8.60 8.11
N CYS A 314 -7.95 -9.59 8.30
CA CYS A 314 -8.28 -10.97 8.01
C CYS A 314 -9.41 -11.41 8.95
N PHE A 315 -10.52 -11.87 8.40
CA PHE A 315 -11.35 -12.84 9.11
C PHE A 315 -11.46 -14.11 8.28
N SER A 316 -11.02 -15.18 8.94
CA SER A 316 -11.02 -16.57 8.50
C SER A 316 -12.39 -17.03 8.04
N CYS A 317 -12.38 -17.84 6.99
CA CYS A 317 -13.45 -18.78 6.70
C CYS A 317 -13.74 -19.62 7.96
N ASN A 318 -15.00 -19.66 8.40
CA ASN A 318 -15.51 -20.72 9.26
C ASN A 318 -16.93 -21.09 8.83
N HIS A 319 -17.11 -22.39 8.65
CA HIS A 319 -18.29 -23.11 8.23
C HIS A 319 -19.51 -23.01 9.18
N LEU A 320 -20.72 -23.22 8.59
CA LEU A 320 -21.93 -23.89 9.14
C LEU A 320 -22.70 -23.14 10.26
N CYS A 321 -24.04 -23.14 10.41
CA CYS A 321 -25.27 -23.77 9.85
C CYS A 321 -26.47 -23.04 10.57
N PRO A 322 -27.76 -23.48 10.62
CA PRO A 322 -28.58 -24.39 9.80
C PRO A 322 -29.99 -23.81 9.45
N ALA A 323 -30.61 -24.24 8.34
CA ALA A 323 -32.08 -24.20 8.19
C ALA A 323 -32.53 -25.07 7.02
N LEU A 324 -32.64 -26.39 7.25
CA LEU A 324 -33.48 -27.32 6.48
C LEU A 324 -33.41 -28.69 7.16
N LEU A 325 -34.31 -28.90 8.12
CA LEU A 325 -34.75 -30.21 8.63
C LEU A 325 -36.01 -29.97 9.50
N CYS A 326 -37.14 -29.85 8.83
CA CYS A 326 -38.49 -30.32 9.19
C CYS A 326 -39.37 -30.16 7.94
#